data_AF-A0A930XI57-F1
#
_entry.id   AF-A0A930XI57-F1
#
_cell.length_a   1.000
_cell.length_b   1.000
_cell.length_c   1.000
_cell.angle_alpha   90.00
_cell.angle_beta   90.00
_cell.angle_gamma   90.00
#
_symmetry.space_group_name_H-M   'P 1'
#
loop_
_entity.id
_entity.type
_entity.pdbx_description
1 polymer ?
#
loop_
_entity_poly.entity_id
_entity_poly.type
_entity_poly.pdbx_seq_one_letter_code
_entity_poly.pdbx_strand_id
1 'polypeptide(L)'
;MESPAAPSAESVEPSAVAPTQEGRAADFVTLDLALHDARSVLEQQQQLRQFSLTQLNILFVVNTALLTLLSISRLIFNGGLLSFAEIAGFLISFSLLIYALLPRRVFITPNLDDRESIERYLALAPDDYRLQMLTNLIEVYNANKQRLDDIIQALQLAGYAVWTTVVLTLLHIFMAVLMTAPPPMQ
;
A
#
# COMPACT_ATOMS: atom_id res chain seq x y z
N MET A 1 76.16 -12.22 -44.00
CA MET A 1 75.26 -11.26 -43.34
C MET A 1 73.90 -11.92 -43.22
N GLU A 2 73.39 -11.95 -41.99
CA GLU A 2 72.17 -12.61 -41.50
C GLU A 2 70.89 -12.39 -42.31
N SER A 3 70.04 -13.42 -42.30
CA SER A 3 68.57 -13.34 -42.40
C SER A 3 68.00 -12.93 -41.02
N PRO A 4 66.91 -12.14 -40.90
CA PRO A 4 65.57 -12.75 -40.78
C PRO A 4 64.43 -11.90 -41.39
N ALA A 5 63.47 -12.51 -42.07
CA ALA A 5 62.15 -12.97 -41.59
C ALA A 5 61.07 -11.86 -41.48
N ALA A 6 60.04 -12.01 -42.30
CA ALA A 6 58.79 -11.26 -42.24
C ALA A 6 57.96 -11.66 -41.01
N PRO A 7 57.22 -10.75 -40.37
CA PRO A 7 56.13 -11.13 -39.48
C PRO A 7 54.82 -11.19 -40.27
N SER A 8 54.29 -12.40 -40.37
CA SER A 8 52.93 -12.71 -40.80
C SER A 8 51.92 -11.94 -39.95
N ALA A 9 50.99 -11.25 -40.60
CA ALA A 9 49.85 -10.64 -39.94
C ALA A 9 48.97 -11.74 -39.33
N GLU A 10 48.99 -11.79 -38.01
CA GLU A 10 48.17 -12.66 -37.17
C GLU A 10 46.69 -12.30 -37.38
N SER A 11 45.94 -13.22 -37.96
CA SER A 11 44.49 -13.15 -38.09
C SER A 11 43.85 -13.27 -36.71
N VAL A 12 43.34 -12.15 -36.19
CA VAL A 12 42.52 -12.12 -34.99
C VAL A 12 41.16 -12.76 -35.30
N GLU A 13 41.00 -14.04 -34.95
CA GLU A 13 39.70 -14.67 -34.80
C GLU A 13 38.94 -14.02 -33.62
N PRO A 14 37.67 -13.62 -33.79
CA PRO A 14 36.85 -13.18 -32.68
C PRO A 14 36.46 -14.41 -31.84
N SER A 15 37.15 -14.58 -30.71
CA SER A 15 36.86 -15.56 -29.69
C SER A 15 35.43 -15.36 -29.17
N ALA A 16 34.49 -16.17 -29.65
CA ALA A 16 33.16 -16.31 -29.07
C ALA A 16 33.31 -17.00 -27.72
N VAL A 17 33.54 -16.22 -26.66
CA VAL A 17 33.62 -16.70 -25.29
C VAL A 17 32.24 -17.21 -24.88
N ALA A 18 32.06 -18.53 -24.93
CA ALA A 18 30.94 -19.18 -24.26
C ALA A 18 31.04 -18.90 -22.75
N PRO A 19 29.94 -18.56 -22.06
CA PRO A 19 29.98 -18.22 -20.65
C PRO A 19 30.47 -19.42 -19.83
N THR A 20 31.51 -19.21 -19.02
CA THR A 20 32.07 -20.17 -18.07
C THR A 20 31.00 -20.58 -17.04
N GLN A 21 30.95 -21.87 -16.69
CA GLN A 21 29.96 -22.44 -15.77
C GLN A 21 29.91 -21.74 -14.39
N GLU A 22 31.02 -21.15 -13.92
CA GLU A 22 31.07 -20.36 -12.68
C GLU A 22 30.25 -19.07 -12.75
N GLY A 23 30.21 -18.38 -13.90
CA GLY A 23 29.40 -17.18 -14.09
C GLY A 23 27.90 -17.50 -14.05
N ARG A 24 27.50 -18.61 -14.67
CA ARG A 24 26.11 -19.09 -14.64
C ARG A 24 25.68 -19.52 -13.23
N ALA A 25 26.58 -20.12 -12.45
CA ALA A 25 26.33 -20.49 -11.05
C ALA A 25 26.18 -19.26 -10.13
N ALA A 26 26.99 -18.22 -10.33
CA ALA A 26 26.86 -16.96 -9.60
C ALA A 26 25.53 -16.24 -9.89
N ASP A 27 25.11 -16.22 -11.16
CA ASP A 27 23.81 -15.67 -11.56
C ASP A 27 22.62 -16.39 -10.88
N PHE A 28 22.72 -17.71 -10.66
CA PHE A 28 21.68 -18.45 -9.94
C PHE A 28 21.60 -18.11 -8.46
N VAL A 29 22.74 -17.89 -7.79
CA VAL A 29 22.77 -17.47 -6.39
C VAL A 29 22.17 -16.07 -6.25
N THR A 30 22.49 -15.16 -7.18
CA THR A 30 21.92 -13.81 -7.20
C THR A 30 20.41 -13.83 -7.48
N LEU A 31 19.95 -14.67 -8.41
CA LEU A 31 18.53 -14.82 -8.70
C LEU A 31 17.75 -15.40 -7.51
N ASP A 32 18.32 -16.35 -6.78
CA ASP A 32 17.69 -16.94 -5.60
C ASP A 32 17.59 -15.93 -4.45
N LEU A 33 18.64 -15.11 -4.24
CA LEU A 33 18.60 -13.97 -3.31
C LEU A 33 17.50 -12.98 -3.70
N ALA A 34 17.44 -12.59 -4.98
CA ALA A 34 16.45 -11.63 -5.45
C ALA A 34 15.01 -12.17 -5.31
N LEU A 35 14.81 -13.48 -5.52
CA LEU A 35 13.52 -14.13 -5.31
C LEU A 35 13.14 -14.18 -3.82
N HIS A 36 14.11 -14.45 -2.95
CA HIS A 36 13.90 -14.42 -1.50
C HIS A 36 13.52 -13.03 -1.01
N ASP A 37 14.24 -12.00 -1.47
CA ASP A 37 13.94 -10.60 -1.14
C ASP A 37 12.57 -10.16 -1.69
N ALA A 38 12.22 -10.55 -2.92
CA ALA A 38 10.90 -10.26 -3.47
C ALA A 38 9.77 -10.87 -2.62
N ARG A 39 9.96 -12.10 -2.13
CA ARG A 39 9.00 -12.76 -1.24
C ARG A 39 8.90 -12.07 0.11
N SER A 40 10.02 -11.70 0.73
CA SER A 40 10.02 -11.03 2.02
C SER A 40 9.31 -9.67 1.97
N VAL A 41 9.49 -8.92 0.88
CA VAL A 41 8.78 -7.64 0.64
C VAL A 41 7.28 -7.85 0.48
N LEU A 42 6.83 -8.92 -0.19
CA LEU A 42 5.41 -9.25 -0.31
C LEU A 42 4.79 -9.64 1.02
N GLU A 43 5.51 -10.39 1.86
CA GLU A 43 5.07 -10.71 3.22
C GLU A 43 4.89 -9.44 4.07
N GLN A 44 5.85 -8.51 3.99
CA GLN A 44 5.73 -7.20 4.64
C GLN A 44 4.52 -6.41 4.12
N GLN A 45 4.27 -6.41 2.82
CA GLN A 45 3.09 -5.77 2.23
C GLN A 45 1.78 -6.39 2.74
N GLN A 46 1.74 -7.71 2.93
CA GLN A 46 0.59 -8.40 3.50
C GLN A 46 0.35 -8.01 4.96
N GLN A 47 1.41 -7.88 5.76
CA GLN A 47 1.32 -7.38 7.14
C GLN A 47 0.80 -5.93 7.19
N LEU A 48 1.32 -5.05 6.34
CA LEU A 48 0.84 -3.66 6.22
C LEU A 48 -0.64 -3.60 5.84
N ARG A 49 -1.09 -4.48 4.95
CA ARG A 49 -2.51 -4.61 4.60
C ARG A 49 -3.36 -5.00 5.81
N GLN A 50 -2.94 -6.00 6.58
CA GLN A 50 -3.66 -6.42 7.80
C GLN A 50 -3.72 -5.29 8.84
N PHE A 51 -2.62 -4.55 9.01
CA PHE A 51 -2.58 -3.39 9.88
C PHE A 51 -3.55 -2.30 9.42
N SER A 52 -3.57 -1.99 8.12
CA SER A 52 -4.50 -1.01 7.55
C SER A 52 -5.97 -1.41 7.73
N LEU A 53 -6.31 -2.70 7.53
CA LEU A 53 -7.66 -3.21 7.80
C LEU A 53 -8.06 -3.08 9.28
N THR A 54 -7.11 -3.29 10.19
CA THR A 54 -7.32 -3.13 11.63
C THR A 54 -7.60 -1.68 11.98
N GLN A 55 -6.78 -0.75 11.48
CA GLN A 55 -6.96 0.68 11.67
C GLN A 55 -8.32 1.15 11.11
N LEU A 56 -8.73 0.64 9.94
CA LEU A 56 -10.02 0.93 9.35
C LEU A 56 -11.18 0.46 10.23
N ASN A 57 -11.10 -0.76 10.80
CA ASN A 57 -12.11 -1.27 11.72
C ASN A 57 -12.24 -0.37 12.97
N ILE A 58 -11.10 0.03 13.55
CA ILE A 58 -11.09 0.98 14.68
C ILE A 58 -11.71 2.31 14.27
N LEU A 59 -11.32 2.87 13.12
CA LEU A 59 -11.85 4.15 12.65
C LEU A 59 -13.37 4.07 12.40
N PHE A 60 -13.89 2.93 11.96
CA PHE A 60 -15.33 2.69 11.83
C PHE A 60 -16.06 2.69 13.17
N VAL A 61 -15.51 2.02 14.18
CA VAL A 61 -16.05 2.05 15.54
C VAL A 61 -16.04 3.47 16.10
N VAL A 62 -14.92 4.20 15.95
CA VAL A 62 -14.79 5.59 16.40
C VAL A 62 -15.78 6.51 15.69
N ASN A 63 -15.96 6.35 14.37
CA ASN A 63 -16.91 7.17 13.62
C ASN A 63 -18.37 6.92 14.06
N THR A 64 -18.69 5.67 14.41
CA THR A 64 -20.00 5.31 14.98
C THR A 64 -20.22 5.93 16.37
N ALA A 65 -19.18 5.92 17.22
CA ALA A 65 -19.22 6.61 18.52
C ALA A 65 -19.37 8.13 18.35
N LEU A 66 -18.67 8.71 17.37
CA LEU A 66 -18.72 10.13 17.06
C LEU A 66 -20.12 10.54 16.56
N LEU A 67 -20.77 9.72 15.73
CA LEU A 67 -22.17 9.92 15.33
C LEU A 67 -23.10 9.96 16.55
N THR A 68 -22.88 9.06 17.52
CA THR A 68 -23.69 9.00 18.74
C THR A 68 -23.47 10.24 19.59
N LEU A 69 -22.21 10.67 19.75
CA LEU A 69 -21.85 11.89 20.47
C LEU A 69 -22.44 13.14 19.82
N LEU A 70 -22.35 13.26 18.50
CA LEU A 70 -22.97 14.34 17.72
C LEU A 70 -24.49 14.36 17.88
N SER A 71 -25.11 13.19 17.85
CA SER A 71 -26.56 13.05 18.01
C SER A 71 -26.99 13.54 19.39
N ILE A 72 -26.25 13.19 20.45
CA ILE A 72 -26.50 13.67 21.82
C ILE A 72 -26.22 15.17 21.93
N SER A 73 -25.09 15.65 21.41
CA SER A 73 -24.72 17.07 21.42
C SER A 73 -25.82 17.92 20.77
N ARG A 74 -26.31 17.50 19.60
CA ARG A 74 -27.39 18.18 18.88
C ARG A 74 -28.74 18.08 19.58
N LEU A 75 -29.01 16.99 20.30
CA LEU A 75 -30.24 16.86 21.09
C LEU A 75 -30.27 17.89 22.24
N ILE A 76 -29.11 18.29 22.75
CA ILE A 76 -28.97 19.20 23.88
C ILE A 76 -28.87 20.66 23.42
N PHE A 77 -28.23 20.95 22.27
CA PHE A 77 -27.93 22.31 21.83
C PHE A 77 -28.64 22.69 20.53
N ASN A 78 -29.32 23.84 20.55
CA ASN A 78 -30.09 24.34 19.42
C ASN A 78 -29.18 24.75 18.24
N GLY A 79 -29.56 24.39 17.01
CA GLY A 79 -28.69 24.43 15.84
C GLY A 79 -28.15 25.82 15.46
N GLY A 80 -26.84 25.91 15.27
CA GLY A 80 -26.11 27.07 14.75
C GLY A 80 -25.02 26.68 13.74
N LEU A 81 -24.18 27.63 13.31
CA LEU A 81 -23.12 27.40 12.30
C LEU A 81 -22.12 26.29 12.71
N LEU A 82 -21.82 26.17 14.00
CA LEU A 82 -20.97 25.10 14.53
C LEU A 82 -21.59 23.71 14.34
N SER A 83 -22.91 23.59 14.56
CA SER A 83 -23.63 22.33 14.31
C SER A 83 -23.64 21.94 12.83
N PHE A 84 -23.72 22.92 11.92
CA PHE A 84 -23.60 22.64 10.49
C PHE A 84 -22.19 22.15 10.12
N ALA A 85 -21.15 22.79 10.64
CA ALA A 85 -19.76 22.39 10.42
C ALA A 85 -19.45 21.00 10.98
N GLU A 86 -20.04 20.65 12.13
CA GLU A 86 -19.96 19.30 12.72
C GLU A 86 -20.57 18.23 11.82
N ILE A 87 -21.78 18.48 11.26
CA ILE A 87 -22.44 17.56 10.33
C ILE A 87 -21.64 17.40 9.05
N ALA A 88 -21.15 18.51 8.48
CA ALA A 88 -20.32 18.47 7.29
C ALA A 88 -19.03 17.69 7.53
N GLY A 89 -18.33 17.94 8.64
CA GLY A 89 -17.13 17.21 9.02
C GLY A 89 -17.39 15.72 9.23
N PHE A 90 -18.51 15.37 9.87
CA PHE A 90 -18.93 13.98 10.03
C PHE A 90 -19.19 13.30 8.68
N LEU A 91 -19.91 13.96 7.77
CA LEU A 91 -20.19 13.43 6.44
C LEU A 91 -18.90 13.22 5.62
N ILE A 92 -17.95 14.14 5.71
CA ILE A 92 -16.64 14.02 5.06
C ILE A 92 -15.89 12.81 5.62
N SER A 93 -15.79 12.72 6.95
CA SER A 93 -15.15 11.59 7.64
C SER A 93 -15.79 10.25 7.26
N PHE A 94 -17.12 10.17 7.30
CA PHE A 94 -17.88 8.99 6.93
C PHE A 94 -17.67 8.59 5.47
N SER A 95 -17.68 9.56 4.55
CA SER A 95 -17.47 9.32 3.11
C SER A 95 -16.07 8.77 2.83
N LEU A 96 -15.04 9.33 3.46
CA LEU A 96 -13.66 8.86 3.35
C LEU A 96 -13.51 7.44 3.88
N LEU A 97 -14.21 7.13 4.98
CA LEU A 97 -14.19 5.82 5.57
C LEU A 97 -14.85 4.77 4.67
N ILE A 98 -16.01 5.08 4.10
CA ILE A 98 -16.69 4.21 3.13
C ILE A 98 -15.81 4.01 1.88
N TYR A 99 -15.14 5.06 1.40
CA TYR A 99 -14.19 4.95 0.30
C TYR A 99 -13.01 4.03 0.63
N ALA A 100 -12.47 4.10 1.85
CA ALA A 100 -11.43 3.19 2.32
C ALA A 100 -11.93 1.74 2.50
N LEU A 101 -13.23 1.55 2.78
CA LEU A 101 -13.88 0.25 2.97
C LEU A 101 -14.23 -0.47 1.67
N LEU A 102 -14.19 0.21 0.53
CA LEU A 102 -14.63 -0.36 -0.73
C LEU A 102 -13.72 -1.56 -1.10
N PRO A 103 -14.28 -2.76 -1.32
CA PRO A 103 -13.49 -3.94 -1.63
C PRO A 103 -12.79 -3.78 -2.97
N ARG A 104 -11.48 -3.51 -2.95
CA ARG A 104 -10.63 -3.50 -4.14
C ARG A 104 -10.06 -4.91 -4.35
N ARG A 105 -10.27 -5.47 -5.55
CA ARG A 105 -9.69 -6.77 -5.93
C ARG A 105 -8.16 -6.72 -5.76
N VAL A 106 -7.59 -7.69 -5.06
CA VAL A 106 -6.15 -7.88 -4.91
C VAL A 106 -5.66 -8.73 -6.07
N PHE A 107 -4.56 -8.35 -6.71
CA PHE A 107 -3.92 -9.21 -7.70
C PHE A 107 -3.07 -10.24 -6.97
N ILE A 108 -3.29 -11.52 -7.28
CA ILE A 108 -2.53 -12.65 -6.75
C ILE A 108 -1.89 -13.35 -7.95
N THR A 109 -0.59 -13.60 -7.84
CA THR A 109 0.18 -14.36 -8.81
C THR A 109 0.83 -15.56 -8.15
N PRO A 110 1.05 -16.65 -8.90
CA PRO A 110 0.50 -16.91 -10.23
C PRO A 110 -1.01 -17.15 -10.14
N ASN A 111 -1.78 -16.76 -11.17
CA ASN A 111 -3.21 -17.04 -11.22
C ASN A 111 -3.44 -18.51 -11.55
N LEU A 112 -3.33 -19.38 -10.54
CA LEU A 112 -3.47 -20.83 -10.67
C LEU A 112 -4.89 -21.29 -11.06
N ASP A 113 -5.84 -20.36 -11.19
CA ASP A 113 -7.21 -20.64 -11.62
C ASP A 113 -7.29 -20.88 -13.13
N ASP A 114 -6.29 -20.43 -13.91
CA ASP A 114 -6.28 -20.57 -15.37
C ASP A 114 -5.34 -21.70 -15.82
N ARG A 115 -5.93 -22.71 -16.49
CA ARG A 115 -5.25 -23.90 -17.00
C ARG A 115 -4.17 -23.55 -18.03
N GLU A 116 -4.41 -22.50 -18.82
CA GLU A 116 -3.45 -22.02 -19.84
C GLU A 116 -2.19 -21.42 -19.20
N SER A 117 -2.35 -20.76 -18.05
CA SER A 117 -1.22 -20.19 -17.32
C SER A 117 -0.32 -21.28 -16.73
N ILE A 118 -0.92 -22.34 -16.19
CA ILE A 118 -0.21 -23.52 -15.64
C ILE A 118 0.57 -24.24 -16.74
N GLU A 119 -0.04 -24.47 -17.90
CA GLU A 119 0.62 -25.11 -19.05
C GLU A 119 1.80 -24.28 -19.55
N ARG A 120 1.67 -22.96 -19.57
CA ARG A 120 2.76 -22.03 -19.93
C ARG A 120 3.93 -22.11 -18.94
N TYR A 121 3.66 -22.16 -17.64
CA TYR A 121 4.71 -22.26 -16.62
C TYR A 121 5.37 -23.64 -16.55
N LEU A 122 4.61 -24.72 -16.78
CA LEU A 122 5.13 -26.09 -16.78
C LEU A 122 6.01 -26.39 -18.00
N ALA A 123 5.79 -25.69 -19.11
CA ALA A 123 6.59 -25.84 -20.33
C ALA A 123 7.95 -25.13 -20.28
N LEU A 124 8.20 -24.28 -19.27
CA LEU A 124 9.42 -23.50 -19.14
C LEU A 124 10.55 -24.29 -18.49
N ALA A 125 11.79 -24.00 -18.91
CA ALA A 125 12.97 -24.45 -18.18
C ALA A 125 12.99 -23.82 -16.78
N PRO A 126 13.59 -24.49 -15.77
CA PRO A 126 13.62 -24.00 -14.39
C PRO A 126 14.15 -22.56 -14.24
N ASP A 127 15.07 -22.16 -15.11
CA ASP A 127 15.73 -20.86 -15.09
C ASP A 127 14.81 -19.76 -15.61
N ASP A 128 14.20 -19.99 -16.78
CA ASP A 128 13.22 -19.09 -17.37
C ASP A 128 11.99 -18.95 -16.46
N TYR A 129 11.59 -20.04 -15.81
CA TYR A 129 10.49 -20.03 -14.85
C TYR A 129 10.78 -19.10 -13.67
N ARG A 130 11.98 -19.17 -13.09
CA ARG A 130 12.38 -18.32 -11.95
C ARG A 130 12.42 -16.84 -12.34
N LEU A 131 12.95 -16.54 -13.51
CA LEU A 131 13.04 -15.15 -14.01
C LEU A 131 11.64 -14.58 -14.29
N GLN A 132 10.77 -15.36 -14.93
CA GLN A 132 9.41 -14.95 -15.22
C GLN A 132 8.57 -14.82 -13.94
N MET A 133 8.78 -15.70 -12.97
CA MET A 133 8.14 -15.61 -11.66
C MET A 133 8.56 -14.33 -10.92
N LEU A 134 9.84 -13.97 -10.95
CA LEU A 134 10.35 -12.74 -10.34
C LEU A 134 9.73 -11.49 -10.99
N THR A 135 9.62 -11.48 -12.32
CA THR A 135 8.96 -10.39 -13.05
C THR A 135 7.48 -10.25 -12.64
N ASN A 136 6.78 -11.38 -12.53
CA ASN A 136 5.37 -11.39 -12.15
C ASN A 136 5.16 -10.97 -10.68
N LEU A 137 6.08 -11.35 -9.78
CA LEU A 137 6.10 -10.90 -8.39
C LEU A 137 6.27 -9.37 -8.30
N ILE A 138 7.14 -8.79 -9.12
CA ILE A 138 7.34 -7.32 -9.19
C ILE A 138 6.07 -6.63 -9.71
N GLU A 139 5.46 -7.16 -10.76
CA GLU A 139 4.24 -6.58 -11.33
C GLU A 139 3.10 -6.58 -10.32
N VAL A 140 2.90 -7.70 -9.62
CA VAL A 140 1.90 -7.81 -8.56
C VAL A 140 2.24 -6.92 -7.36
N TYR A 141 3.51 -6.82 -6.97
CA TYR A 141 3.94 -5.88 -5.92
C TYR A 141 3.55 -4.45 -6.29
N ASN A 142 3.90 -4.00 -7.49
CA ASN A 142 3.65 -2.63 -7.95
C ASN A 142 2.14 -2.33 -8.01
N ALA A 143 1.36 -3.25 -8.60
CA ALA A 143 -0.10 -3.13 -8.70
C ALA A 143 -0.77 -3.09 -7.32
N ASN A 144 -0.28 -3.86 -6.36
CA ASN A 144 -0.81 -3.89 -5.00
C ASN A 144 -0.32 -2.71 -4.14
N LYS A 145 0.89 -2.18 -4.42
CA LYS A 145 1.49 -1.08 -3.65
C LYS A 145 0.68 0.19 -3.80
N GLN A 146 0.40 0.61 -5.04
CA GLN A 146 -0.38 1.80 -5.30
C GLN A 146 -1.76 1.75 -4.61
N ARG A 147 -2.40 0.57 -4.61
CA ARG A 147 -3.70 0.38 -3.95
C ARG A 147 -3.59 0.47 -2.42
N LEU A 148 -2.52 -0.05 -1.84
CA LEU A 148 -2.30 0.01 -0.41
C LEU A 148 -2.00 1.45 0.04
N ASP A 149 -1.20 2.17 -0.74
CA ASP A 149 -0.88 3.58 -0.50
C ASP A 149 -2.14 4.45 -0.56
N ASP A 150 -3.03 4.23 -1.54
CA ASP A 150 -4.34 4.91 -1.62
C ASP A 150 -5.18 4.68 -0.35
N ILE A 151 -5.22 3.45 0.16
CA ILE A 151 -5.98 3.11 1.38
C ILE A 151 -5.36 3.80 2.58
N ILE A 152 -4.04 3.73 2.73
CA ILE A 152 -3.33 4.38 3.84
C ILE A 152 -3.58 5.90 3.81
N GLN A 153 -3.50 6.52 2.65
CA GLN A 153 -3.76 7.95 2.49
C GLN A 153 -5.21 8.31 2.84
N ALA A 154 -6.18 7.56 2.33
CA ALA A 154 -7.59 7.75 2.66
C ALA A 154 -7.84 7.59 4.17
N LEU A 155 -7.17 6.63 4.81
CA LEU A 155 -7.30 6.34 6.23
C LEU A 155 -6.66 7.43 7.10
N GLN A 156 -5.51 7.96 6.71
CA GLN A 156 -4.89 9.13 7.35
C GLN A 156 -5.80 10.35 7.25
N LEU A 157 -6.36 10.62 6.06
CA LEU A 157 -7.24 11.75 5.84
C LEU A 157 -8.55 11.61 6.63
N ALA A 158 -9.11 10.40 6.68
CA ALA A 158 -10.25 10.10 7.55
C ALA A 158 -9.91 10.31 9.04
N GLY A 159 -8.71 9.90 9.48
CA GLY A 159 -8.23 10.13 10.84
C GLY A 159 -8.15 11.61 11.19
N TYR A 160 -7.59 12.44 10.30
CA TYR A 160 -7.58 13.89 10.48
C TYR A 160 -8.98 14.49 10.49
N ALA A 161 -9.87 14.04 9.59
CA ALA A 161 -11.25 14.49 9.57
C ALA A 161 -11.96 14.19 10.90
N VAL A 162 -11.86 12.94 11.39
CA VAL A 162 -12.39 12.54 12.71
C VAL A 162 -11.86 13.45 13.81
N TRP A 163 -10.54 13.65 13.88
CA TRP A 163 -9.92 14.50 14.89
C TRP A 163 -10.46 15.93 14.86
N THR A 164 -10.57 16.53 13.67
CA THR A 164 -11.13 17.89 13.53
C THR A 164 -12.57 17.97 14.00
N THR A 165 -13.41 16.96 13.67
CA THR A 165 -14.79 16.90 14.19
C THR A 165 -14.84 16.78 15.70
N VAL A 166 -13.98 15.95 16.31
CA VAL A 166 -13.93 15.82 17.78
C VAL A 166 -13.60 17.16 18.43
N VAL A 167 -12.54 17.83 17.97
CA VAL A 167 -12.14 19.15 18.51
C VAL A 167 -13.26 20.17 18.36
N LEU A 168 -13.92 20.20 17.20
CA LEU A 168 -15.04 21.11 16.94
C LEU A 168 -16.22 20.83 17.89
N THR A 169 -16.57 19.56 18.10
CA THR A 169 -17.66 19.18 19.02
C THR A 169 -17.35 19.56 20.47
N LEU A 170 -16.11 19.34 20.93
CA LEU A 170 -15.70 19.74 22.27
C LEU A 170 -15.75 21.26 22.45
N LEU A 171 -15.28 22.01 21.45
CA LEU A 171 -15.35 23.47 21.45
C LEU A 171 -16.80 23.96 21.48
N HIS A 172 -17.68 23.33 20.71
CA HIS A 172 -19.09 23.69 20.67
C HIS A 172 -19.77 23.46 22.02
N ILE A 173 -19.53 22.32 22.67
CA ILE A 173 -20.02 22.03 24.03
C ILE A 173 -19.47 23.05 25.03
N PHE A 174 -18.17 23.34 24.98
CA PHE A 174 -17.53 24.32 25.88
C PHE A 174 -18.15 25.72 25.75
N MET A 175 -18.33 26.20 24.51
CA MET A 175 -18.94 27.49 24.24
C MET A 175 -20.39 27.55 24.73
N ALA A 176 -21.14 26.47 24.53
CA ALA A 176 -22.52 26.41 25.00
C ALA A 176 -22.60 26.45 26.53
N VAL A 177 -21.72 25.73 27.23
CA VAL A 177 -21.62 25.80 28.70
C VAL A 177 -21.29 27.21 29.16
N LEU A 178 -20.29 27.87 28.55
CA LEU A 178 -19.89 29.24 28.90
C LEU A 178 -21.03 30.25 28.71
N MET A 179 -21.81 30.12 27.62
CA MET A 179 -22.95 31.01 27.35
C MET A 179 -24.13 30.79 28.30
N THR A 180 -24.28 29.59 28.86
CA THR A 180 -25.34 29.26 29.82
C THR A 180 -24.96 29.51 31.29
N ALA A 181 -23.70 29.86 31.57
CA ALA A 181 -23.24 30.12 32.92
C ALA A 181 -23.84 31.44 33.47
N PRO A 182 -24.46 31.44 34.67
CA PRO A 182 -25.04 32.65 35.25
C PRO A 182 -23.93 33.68 35.56
N PRO A 183 -24.18 34.99 35.42
CA PRO A 183 -23.20 36.02 35.74
C PRO A 183 -22.82 35.93 37.22
N PRO A 184 -21.54 36.19 37.58
CA PRO A 184 -21.14 36.19 38.99
C PRO A 184 -21.99 37.22 39.74
N MET A 185 -22.71 36.77 40.76
CA MET A 185 -23.44 37.67 41.67
C MET A 185 -22.41 38.55 42.36
N GLN A 186 -22.41 39.84 42.03
CA GLN A 186 -21.72 40.89 42.79
C GLN A 186 -22.61 41.36 43.93
#